data_AF-A0A1J5T426-F1
#
_entry.id   AF-A0A1J5T426-F1
#
_cell.length_a   1.000
_cell.length_b   1.000
_cell.length_c   1.000
_cell.angle_alpha   90.00
_cell.angle_beta   90.00
_cell.angle_gamma   90.00
#
_symmetry.space_group_name_H-M   'P 1'
#
loop_
_entity.id
_entity.type
_entity.pdbx_description
1 polymer ?
#
loop_
_entity_poly.entity_id
_entity_poly.type
_entity_poly.pdbx_seq_one_letter_code
_entity_poly.pdbx_strand_id
1 'polypeptide(L)'
;MTELTLFASTFVLVFALGLQSLNVNNGHYIAAALTSFVIGAGQMVLYKLAPNASWSEIACYLIGGPFGITCSMWAHPRLAKILKRSKP
;
A
#
# COMPACT_ATOMS: atom_id res chain seq x y z
N MET A 1 -3.48 5.43 -20.37
CA MET A 1 -2.99 4.91 -19.09
C MET A 1 -2.79 3.42 -19.29
N THR A 2 -1.79 2.79 -18.67
CA THR A 2 -1.58 1.34 -18.82
C THR A 2 -2.17 0.63 -17.60
N GLU A 3 -2.84 -0.49 -17.83
CA GLU A 3 -3.48 -1.35 -16.81
C GLU A 3 -2.51 -1.69 -15.65
N LEU A 4 -1.25 -1.91 -16.01
CA LEU A 4 -0.16 -2.16 -15.06
C LEU A 4 0.09 -1.00 -14.10
N THR A 5 -0.10 0.24 -14.53
CA THR A 5 0.09 1.44 -13.70
C THR A 5 -1.03 1.59 -12.68
N LEU A 6 -2.28 1.34 -13.07
CA LEU A 6 -3.39 1.31 -12.10
C LEU A 6 -3.22 0.15 -11.12
N PHE A 7 -2.90 -1.05 -11.60
CA PHE A 7 -2.60 -2.19 -10.74
C PHE A 7 -1.50 -1.88 -9.72
N ALA A 8 -0.35 -1.38 -10.19
CA ALA A 8 0.78 -1.05 -9.32
C ALA A 8 0.44 0.07 -8.33
N SER A 9 -0.30 1.08 -8.76
CA SER A 9 -0.73 2.18 -7.89
C SER A 9 -1.64 1.68 -6.76
N THR A 10 -2.63 0.85 -7.07
CA THR A 10 -3.53 0.28 -6.06
C THR A 10 -2.82 -0.73 -5.17
N PHE A 11 -1.94 -1.55 -5.75
CA PHE A 11 -1.13 -2.49 -5.01
C PHE A 11 -0.30 -1.77 -3.94
N VAL A 12 0.46 -0.73 -4.34
CA VAL A 12 1.29 0.04 -3.41
C VAL A 12 0.44 0.75 -2.36
N LEU A 13 -0.68 1.35 -2.77
CA LEU A 13 -1.60 2.01 -1.84
C LEU A 13 -2.13 1.04 -0.78
N VAL A 14 -2.68 -0.10 -1.20
CA VAL A 14 -3.32 -1.06 -0.28
C VAL A 14 -2.28 -1.81 0.55
N PHE A 15 -1.10 -2.07 -0.02
CA PHE A 15 0.04 -2.57 0.74
C PHE A 15 0.44 -1.59 1.86
N ALA A 16 0.55 -0.29 1.54
CA ALA A 16 0.87 0.74 2.53
C ALA A 16 -0.23 0.89 3.59
N LEU A 17 -1.52 0.78 3.22
CA LEU A 17 -2.64 0.76 4.16
C LEU A 17 -2.57 -0.42 5.12
N GLY A 18 -2.25 -1.62 4.62
CA GLY A 18 -2.04 -2.79 5.47
C GLY A 18 -0.90 -2.60 6.47
N LEU A 19 0.23 -2.05 6.01
CA LEU A 19 1.37 -1.76 6.89
C LEU A 19 1.03 -0.68 7.92
N GLN A 20 0.30 0.36 7.51
CA GLN A 20 -0.16 1.40 8.41
C GLN A 20 -1.08 0.83 9.50
N SER A 21 -2.06 0.01 9.14
CA SER A 21 -2.96 -0.63 10.11
C SER A 21 -2.18 -1.44 11.15
N LEU A 22 -1.18 -2.21 10.71
CA LEU A 22 -0.34 -3.00 11.60
C LEU A 22 0.61 -2.13 12.44
N ASN A 23 1.14 -1.03 11.90
CA ASN A 23 1.96 -0.08 12.64
C ASN A 23 1.17 0.65 13.72
N VAL A 24 -0.05 1.09 13.42
CA VAL A 24 -0.96 1.74 14.37
C VAL A 24 -1.37 0.78 15.47
N ASN A 25 -1.76 -0.46 15.12
CA ASN A 25 -2.15 -1.48 16.10
C ASN A 25 -0.98 -1.88 17.03
N ASN A 26 0.27 -1.73 16.59
CA ASN A 26 1.46 -2.00 17.42
C ASN A 26 2.04 -0.73 18.10
N GLY A 27 1.40 0.45 17.96
CA GLY A 27 1.86 1.69 18.59
C GLY A 27 3.10 2.33 17.95
N HIS A 28 3.47 1.97 16.73
CA HIS A 28 4.64 2.52 16.03
C HIS A 28 4.33 3.86 15.33
N TYR A 29 4.24 4.96 16.08
CA TYR A 29 3.85 6.28 15.59
C TYR A 29 4.69 6.80 14.40
N ILE A 30 6.01 6.65 14.43
CA ILE A 30 6.90 7.12 13.34
C ILE A 30 6.65 6.32 12.06
N ALA A 31 6.55 5.00 12.18
CA ALA A 31 6.26 4.13 11.04
C ALA A 31 4.86 4.40 10.47
N ALA A 32 3.87 4.65 11.34
CA ALA A 32 2.53 5.03 10.96
C ALA A 32 2.52 6.35 10.17
N ALA A 33 3.23 7.38 10.64
CA ALA A 33 3.33 8.66 9.94
C ALA A 33 3.96 8.54 8.55
N LEU A 34 5.05 7.78 8.41
CA LEU A 34 5.69 7.52 7.12
C LEU A 34 4.75 6.77 6.16
N THR A 35 4.05 5.73 6.65
CA THR A 35 3.08 5.01 5.82
C THR A 35 1.91 5.91 5.40
N SER A 36 1.43 6.80 6.26
CA SER A 36 0.39 7.79 5.91
C SER A 36 0.82 8.73 4.78
N PHE A 37 2.09 9.14 4.77
CA PHE A 37 2.63 9.98 3.70
C PHE A 37 2.63 9.25 2.35
N VAL A 38 3.05 7.98 2.34
CA VAL A 38 3.04 7.12 1.14
C VAL A 38 1.60 6.91 0.63
N ILE A 39 0.64 6.69 1.54
CA ILE A 39 -0.78 6.56 1.20
C ILE A 39 -1.30 7.85 0.54
N GLY A 40 -1.01 9.01 1.13
CA GLY A 40 -1.42 10.30 0.58
C GLY A 40 -0.88 10.56 -0.83
N ALA A 41 0.41 10.25 -1.07
CA ALA A 41 1.02 10.36 -2.39
C ALA A 41 0.39 9.39 -3.41
N GLY A 42 0.12 8.14 -3.01
CA GLY A 42 -0.54 7.14 -3.86
C GLY A 42 -1.97 7.52 -4.24
N GLN A 43 -2.74 8.12 -3.32
CA GLN A 43 -4.09 8.60 -3.62
C GLN A 43 -4.10 9.77 -4.61
N MET A 44 -3.15 10.70 -4.52
CA MET A 44 -3.00 11.79 -5.50
C MET A 44 -2.76 11.27 -6.92
N VAL A 45 -1.98 10.19 -7.07
CA VAL A 45 -1.79 9.52 -8.36
C VAL A 45 -3.10 8.90 -8.82
N LEU A 46 -3.78 8.13 -7.97
CA LEU A 46 -5.05 7.49 -8.33
C LEU A 46 -6.14 8.48 -8.73
N TYR A 47 -6.26 9.63 -8.05
CA TYR A 47 -7.23 10.67 -8.43
C TYR A 47 -6.98 11.26 -9.82
N LYS A 48 -5.73 11.26 -10.29
CA LYS A 48 -5.40 11.67 -11.67
C LYS A 48 -5.62 10.55 -12.69
N LEU A 49 -5.51 9.29 -12.26
CA LEU A 49 -5.68 8.12 -13.13
C LEU A 49 -7.15 7.71 -13.31
N ALA A 50 -7.98 7.85 -12.27
CA ALA A 50 -9.36 7.37 -12.22
C ALA A 50 -10.34 7.95 -13.26
N PRO A 51 -10.30 9.24 -13.64
CA PRO A 51 -11.30 9.84 -14.53
C PRO A 51 -11.31 9.28 -15.96
N ASN A 52 -10.22 8.63 -16.39
CA ASN A 52 -10.03 8.13 -17.75
C ASN A 52 -9.84 6.60 -17.82
N ALA A 53 -10.23 5.88 -16.75
CA ALA A 53 -10.00 4.44 -16.67
C ALA A 53 -11.07 3.63 -17.43
N SER A 54 -10.63 2.73 -18.29
CA SER A 54 -11.43 1.74 -18.99
C SER A 54 -11.80 0.55 -18.08
N TRP A 55 -12.74 -0.29 -18.51
CA TRP A 55 -13.22 -1.45 -17.73
C TRP A 55 -12.11 -2.46 -17.37
N SER A 56 -11.11 -2.65 -18.24
CA SER A 56 -9.97 -3.53 -17.93
C SER A 56 -9.03 -2.93 -16.87
N GLU A 57 -8.81 -1.62 -16.92
CA GLU A 57 -8.04 -0.89 -15.90
C GLU A 57 -8.72 -0.91 -14.54
N ILE A 58 -10.05 -0.83 -14.51
CA ILE A 58 -10.86 -0.98 -13.28
C ILE A 58 -10.69 -2.39 -12.70
N ALA A 59 -10.71 -3.43 -13.53
CA ALA A 59 -10.47 -4.80 -13.06
C ALA A 59 -9.06 -4.98 -12.46
N CYS A 60 -8.03 -4.42 -13.12
CA CYS A 60 -6.66 -4.39 -12.59
C CYS A 60 -6.55 -3.61 -11.27
N TYR A 61 -7.23 -2.48 -11.15
CA TYR A 61 -7.34 -1.72 -9.90
C TYR A 61 -7.95 -2.58 -8.78
N LEU A 62 -9.07 -3.24 -9.06
CA LEU A 62 -9.78 -4.08 -8.08
C LEU A 62 -8.93 -5.25 -7.61
N ILE A 63 -8.20 -5.91 -8.51
CA ILE A 63 -7.31 -7.04 -8.17
C ILE A 63 -6.07 -6.57 -7.40
N GLY A 64 -5.57 -5.36 -7.66
CA GLY A 64 -4.43 -4.79 -6.94
C GLY A 64 -4.64 -4.69 -5.43
N GLY A 65 -5.89 -4.49 -4.98
CA GLY A 65 -6.22 -4.40 -3.55
C GLY A 65 -5.98 -5.70 -2.77
N PRO A 66 -6.65 -6.83 -3.11
CA PRO A 66 -6.43 -8.13 -2.47
C PRO A 66 -4.96 -8.58 -2.48
N PHE A 67 -4.24 -8.35 -3.58
CA PHE A 67 -2.80 -8.66 -3.65
C PHE A 67 -1.98 -7.75 -2.72
N GLY A 68 -2.26 -6.44 -2.70
CA GLY A 68 -1.58 -5.50 -1.82
C GLY A 68 -1.73 -5.84 -0.34
N ILE A 69 -2.95 -6.16 0.11
CA ILE A 69 -3.21 -6.45 1.53
C ILE A 69 -2.58 -7.78 1.98
N THR A 70 -2.68 -8.83 1.15
CA THR A 70 -2.08 -10.14 1.46
C THR A 70 -0.56 -10.07 1.47
N CYS A 71 0.05 -9.34 0.53
CA CYS A 71 1.48 -9.05 0.55
C CYS A 71 1.90 -8.26 1.80
N SER A 72 1.10 -7.28 2.23
CA SER A 72 1.37 -6.52 3.46
C SER A 72 1.37 -7.43 4.69
N MET A 73 0.37 -8.30 4.82
CA MET A 73 0.29 -9.26 5.92
C MET A 73 1.49 -10.21 5.95
N TRP A 74 2.00 -10.62 4.79
CA TRP A 74 3.19 -11.47 4.68
C TRP A 74 4.50 -10.70 4.93
N ALA A 75 4.60 -9.46 4.48
CA ALA A 75 5.81 -8.64 4.57
C ALA A 75 6.01 -8.05 5.97
N HIS A 76 4.93 -7.61 6.62
CA HIS A 76 4.97 -6.96 7.93
C HIS A 76 5.76 -7.72 9.01
N PRO A 77 5.54 -9.03 9.28
CA PRO A 77 6.30 -9.75 10.30
C PRO A 77 7.80 -9.89 9.96
N ARG A 78 8.16 -9.90 8.67
CA ARG A 78 9.57 -9.92 8.24
C ARG A 78 10.22 -8.56 8.43
N LEU A 79 9.53 -7.48 8.05
CA LEU A 79 9.99 -6.11 8.25
C LEU A 79 10.14 -5.79 9.74
N ALA A 80 9.16 -6.19 10.56
CA ALA A 80 9.18 -6.02 12.01
C ALA A 80 10.32 -6.82 12.67
N LYS A 81 10.63 -8.03 12.18
CA LYS A 81 11.80 -8.80 12.63
C LYS A 81 13.12 -8.10 12.32
N ILE A 82 13.28 -7.55 11.12
CA ILE A 82 14.48 -6.81 10.71
C ILE A 82 14.66 -5.55 11.56
N LEU A 83 13.59 -4.80 11.80
CA LEU A 83 13.60 -3.58 12.64
C LEU A 83 13.89 -3.89 14.11
N LYS A 84 13.33 -4.96 14.68
CA LYS A 84 13.67 -5.40 16.06
C LYS A 84 15.12 -5.85 16.20
N ARG A 85 15.70 -6.43 15.15
CA ARG A 85 17.11 -6.85 15.12
C ARG A 85 18.10 -5.68 15.11
N SER A 86 17.63 -4.48 14.82
CA SER A 86 18.44 -3.26 14.70
C SER A 86 18.41 -2.37 15.94
N LYS A 87 17.64 -2.75 16.99
CA LYS A 87 17.77 -2.13 18.31
C LYS A 87 18.94 -2.81 19.04
N PRO A 88 20.02 -2.07 19.40
CA PRO A 88 21.12 -2.61 20.20
C PRO A 88 20.66 -3.00 21.61
#